data_AF-A0A7G2JWD5-F1
#
_entry.id   AF-A0A7G2JWD5-F1
#
_cell.length_a   1.000
_cell.length_b   1.000
_cell.length_c   1.000
_cell.angle_alpha   90.00
_cell.angle_beta   90.00
_cell.angle_gamma   90.00
#
_symmetry.space_group_name_H-M   'P 1'
#
loop_
_entity.id
_entity.type
_entity.pdbx_description
1 polymer ?
#
loop_
_entity_poly.entity_id
_entity_poly.type
_entity_poly.pdbx_seq_one_letter_code
_entity_poly.pdbx_strand_id
1 'polypeptide(L)' 'INLNRWDNGKVICEIMDPIDVSGYTKDNVRDLAAYCHDLMEKRIAELDEEITKGN' A
#
# COMPACT_ATOMS: atom_id res chain seq x y z
N ILE A 1 -19.62 8.37 31.90
CA ILE A 1 -19.48 7.98 30.47
C ILE A 1 -18.17 8.61 30.01
N ASN A 2 -17.15 7.79 29.73
CA ASN A 2 -15.80 8.29 29.44
C ASN A 2 -15.69 8.57 27.93
N LEU A 3 -15.51 9.84 27.57
CA LEU A 3 -15.54 10.40 26.20
C LEU A 3 -14.17 10.33 25.49
N ASN A 4 -13.30 9.38 25.85
CA ASN A 4 -11.96 9.23 25.30
C ASN A 4 -11.91 8.33 24.05
N ARG A 5 -12.56 8.75 22.95
CA ARG A 5 -12.22 8.26 21.59
C ARG A 5 -11.41 9.32 20.85
N TRP A 6 -10.31 9.75 21.46
CA TRP A 6 -9.41 10.78 20.93
C TRP A 6 -8.24 10.19 20.13
N ASP A 7 -8.42 9.01 19.56
CA ASP A 7 -7.49 8.48 18.57
C ASP A 7 -8.31 8.06 17.36
N ASN A 8 -8.61 9.04 16.50
CA ASN A 8 -9.35 8.79 15.26
C ASN A 8 -8.46 8.14 14.18
N GLY A 9 -7.22 7.78 14.52
CA GLY A 9 -6.25 7.22 13.59
C GLY A 9 -5.87 8.21 12.48
N LYS A 10 -4.74 7.93 11.81
CA LYS A 10 -4.33 8.63 10.60
C LYS A 10 -4.42 7.63 9.44
N VAL A 11 -5.20 7.94 8.42
CA VAL A 11 -5.29 7.14 7.20
C VAL A 11 -4.60 7.90 6.08
N ILE A 12 -3.61 7.26 5.45
CA ILE A 12 -2.94 7.80 4.27
C ILE A 12 -3.35 6.93 3.08
N CYS A 13 -3.82 7.57 2.00
CA CYS A 13 -4.17 6.90 0.75
C CYS A 13 -3.35 7.51 -0.38
N GLU A 14 -2.63 6.67 -1.11
CA GLU A 14 -1.81 7.05 -2.26
C GLU A 14 -2.20 6.22 -3.50
N ILE A 15 -2.14 6.85 -4.68
CA ILE A 15 -2.37 6.20 -5.97
C ILE A 15 -1.01 6.06 -6.65
N MET A 16 -0.61 4.82 -6.93
CA MET A 16 0.63 4.52 -7.64
C MET A 16 0.49 4.64 -9.16
N ASP A 17 1.63 4.72 -9.83
CA ASP A 17 1.71 4.70 -11.29
C ASP A 17 1.07 3.43 -11.88
N PRO A 18 0.46 3.55 -13.07
CA PRO A 18 -0.15 2.41 -13.76
C PRO A 18 0.92 1.38 -14.16
N ILE A 19 0.61 0.11 -13.94
CA ILE A 19 1.48 -1.01 -14.32
C ILE A 19 1.11 -1.42 -15.74
N ASP A 20 2.09 -1.41 -16.64
CA ASP A 20 1.92 -1.90 -18.00
C ASP A 20 1.83 -3.43 -18.00
N VAL A 21 0.68 -3.95 -18.43
CA VAL A 21 0.39 -5.38 -18.53
C VAL A 21 0.46 -5.90 -19.96
N SER A 22 0.82 -5.06 -20.94
CA SER A 22 0.80 -5.40 -22.37
C SER A 22 1.73 -6.58 -22.73
N GLY A 23 2.84 -6.75 -22.00
CA GLY A 23 3.80 -7.84 -22.19
C GLY A 23 3.48 -9.12 -21.42
N TYR A 24 2.45 -9.12 -20.55
CA TYR A 24 2.13 -10.28 -19.72
C TYR A 24 1.10 -11.17 -20.40
N THR A 25 1.40 -12.47 -20.48
CA THR A 25 0.48 -13.50 -20.98
C THR A 25 -0.08 -14.30 -19.81
N LYS A 26 -1.05 -15.21 -20.07
CA LYS A 26 -1.65 -16.08 -19.04
C LYS A 26 -0.63 -16.87 -18.22
N ASP A 27 0.50 -17.19 -18.82
CA ASP A 27 1.56 -17.98 -18.18
C ASP A 27 2.31 -17.17 -17.11
N ASN A 28 2.33 -15.84 -17.24
CA ASN A 28 3.14 -14.92 -16.44
C ASN A 28 2.29 -14.17 -15.39
N VAL A 29 1.00 -14.50 -15.27
CA VAL A 29 0.06 -13.79 -14.38
C VAL A 29 0.45 -13.91 -12.91
N ARG A 30 1.05 -15.04 -12.51
CA ARG A 30 1.54 -15.21 -11.13
C ARG A 30 2.70 -14.27 -10.82
N ASP A 31 3.62 -14.12 -11.77
CA ASP A 31 4.77 -13.23 -11.62
C ASP A 31 4.33 -11.76 -11.59
N LEU A 32 3.34 -11.40 -12.43
CA LEU A 32 2.71 -10.07 -12.37
C LEU A 32 2.07 -9.81 -11.01
N ALA A 33 1.31 -10.77 -10.48
CA ALA A 33 0.65 -10.63 -9.19
C ALA A 33 1.65 -10.47 -8.05
N ALA A 34 2.74 -11.25 -8.06
CA ALA A 34 3.83 -11.13 -7.10
C ALA A 34 4.51 -9.76 -7.21
N TYR A 35 4.82 -9.31 -8.42
CA TYR A 35 5.40 -7.99 -8.65
C TYR A 35 4.52 -6.84 -8.14
N CYS A 36 3.21 -6.88 -8.44
CA CYS A 36 2.26 -5.89 -7.93
C CYS A 36 2.16 -5.91 -6.40
N HIS A 37 2.19 -7.10 -5.79
CA HIS A 37 2.16 -7.26 -4.35
C HIS A 37 3.40 -6.64 -3.70
N ASP A 38 4.59 -6.98 -4.18
CA ASP A 38 5.86 -6.47 -3.65
C ASP A 38 5.96 -4.94 -3.78
N LEU A 39 5.47 -4.37 -4.89
CA LEU A 39 5.36 -2.93 -5.07
C LEU A 39 4.46 -2.28 -4.02
N MET A 40 3.27 -2.86 -3.79
CA MET A 40 2.34 -2.36 -2.78
C MET A 40 2.91 -2.49 -1.37
N GLU A 41 3.51 -3.64 -1.03
CA GLU A 41 4.11 -3.88 0.27
C GLU A 41 5.20 -2.86 0.59
N LYS A 42 6.08 -2.58 -0.37
CA LYS A 42 7.12 -1.55 -0.22
C LYS A 42 6.52 -0.17 0.07
N ARG A 43 5.45 0.21 -0.63
CA ARG A 43 4.79 1.51 -0.39
C ARG A 43 4.07 1.58 0.93
N ILE A 44 3.39 0.50 1.33
CA ILE A 44 2.76 0.41 2.65
C ILE A 44 3.82 0.58 3.75
N ALA A 45 4.98 -0.07 3.62
CA ALA A 45 6.08 0.09 4.58
C ALA A 45 6.61 1.55 4.65
N GLU A 46 6.76 2.22 3.50
CA GLU A 46 7.11 3.64 3.44
C GLU A 46 6.06 4.51 4.17
N LEU A 47 4.77 4.24 3.94
CA LEU A 47 3.65 4.95 4.58
C LEU A 47 3.55 4.67 6.09
N ASP A 48 3.81 3.44 6.52
CA ASP A 48 3.83 3.05 7.94
C ASP A 48 4.96 3.76 8.69
N GLU A 49 6.12 3.94 8.06
CA GLU A 49 7.20 4.77 8.62
C GLU A 49 6.77 6.24 8.78
N GLU A 50 6.03 6.79 7.81
CA GLU A 50 5.52 8.16 7.90
C GLU A 50 4.49 8.34 9.01
N ILE A 51 3.63 7.34 9.24
CA ILE A 51 2.69 7.34 10.36
C ILE A 51 3.47 7.28 11.68
N THR A 52 4.50 6.42 11.76
CA THR A 52 5.30 6.24 12.98
C THR A 52 6.11 7.50 13.34
N LYS A 53 6.65 8.22 12.34
CA LYS A 53 7.38 9.49 12.55
C LYS A 53 6.46 10.67 12.91
N GLY A 54 5.15 10.54 12.65
CA GLY A 54 4.16 11.59 12.88
C GLY A 54 3.52 11.62 14.28
N ASN A 55 3.91 10.69 15.16
CA ASN A 55 3.54 10.63 16.59
C ASN A 55 4.66 11.16 17.48
#